data_AF-A0A1D8S069-F1
#
_entry.id   AF-A0A1D8S069-F1
#
_cell.length_a   1.000
_cell.length_b   1.000
_cell.length_c   1.000
_cell.angle_alpha   90.00
_cell.angle_beta   90.00
_cell.angle_gamma   90.00
#
_symmetry.space_group_name_H-M   'P 1'
#
loop_
_entity.id
_entity.type
_entity.pdbx_description
1 polymer ?
#
loop_
_entity_poly.entity_id
_entity_poly.type
_entity_poly.pdbx_seq_one_letter_code
_entity_poly.pdbx_strand_id
1 'polypeptide(L)'
;MICWPCVLKLEGEDELTYLASALDFISECQDLILSDEDYVIDSMGVCYLIGCVSQQRVLVKTERTVIIAQVLDLIRAHEFSKAELCLTKIYFLTVADAINSLRY
;
A
#
# COMPACT_ATOMS: atom_id res chain seq x y z
N MET A 1 3.16 -7.28 14.82
CA MET A 1 1.75 -7.40 14.43
C MET A 1 1.51 -6.37 13.33
N ILE A 2 0.79 -6.71 12.27
CA ILE A 2 0.54 -5.80 11.13
C ILE A 2 -0.57 -4.83 11.52
N CYS A 3 -0.38 -3.53 11.23
CA CYS A 3 -1.33 -2.47 11.58
C CYS A 3 -2.20 -2.07 10.38
N TRP A 4 -3.37 -2.71 10.23
CA TRP A 4 -4.35 -2.35 9.20
C TRP A 4 -5.02 -0.97 9.48
N PRO A 5 -5.51 -0.26 8.46
CA PRO A 5 -5.44 -0.60 7.04
C PRO A 5 -4.03 -0.47 6.48
N CYS A 6 -3.80 -1.19 5.40
CA CYS A 6 -2.55 -1.17 4.67
C CYS A 6 -2.79 -0.70 3.23
N VAL A 7 -1.72 -0.40 2.52
CA VAL A 7 -1.74 -0.15 1.09
C VAL A 7 -0.76 -1.07 0.39
N LEU A 8 -1.21 -1.71 -0.68
CA LEU A 8 -0.38 -2.49 -1.59
C LEU A 8 0.11 -1.59 -2.72
N LYS A 9 1.41 -1.62 -2.98
CA LYS A 9 2.06 -0.95 -4.11
C LYS A 9 2.69 -2.01 -5.01
N LEU A 10 2.22 -2.06 -6.25
CA LEU A 10 2.81 -2.88 -7.31
C LEU A 10 4.01 -2.17 -7.93
N GLU A 11 5.04 -2.93 -8.29
CA GLU A 11 6.19 -2.43 -9.01
C GLU A 11 5.77 -1.93 -10.41
N GLY A 12 6.25 -0.76 -10.81
CA GLY A 12 5.99 -0.20 -12.14
C GLY A 12 4.62 0.46 -12.35
N GLU A 13 3.69 0.32 -11.41
CA GLU A 13 2.35 0.93 -11.49
C GLU A 13 2.15 2.01 -10.44
N ASP A 14 1.66 3.19 -10.80
CA ASP A 14 1.35 4.24 -9.81
C ASP A 14 0.07 3.95 -9.02
N GLU A 15 -0.66 2.89 -9.38
CA GLU A 15 -1.85 2.46 -8.67
C GLU A 15 -1.52 1.91 -7.28
N LEU A 16 -2.44 2.17 -6.34
CA LEU A 16 -2.36 1.78 -4.95
C LEU A 16 -3.65 1.06 -4.61
N THR A 17 -3.53 -0.11 -4.00
CA THR A 17 -4.69 -0.90 -3.56
C THR A 17 -4.85 -0.78 -2.06
N TYR A 18 -6.00 -0.25 -1.63
CA TYR A 18 -6.35 -0.16 -0.22
C TYR A 18 -6.73 -1.54 0.32
N LEU A 19 -6.16 -1.90 1.47
CA LEU A 19 -6.43 -3.17 2.14
C LEU A 19 -6.93 -2.88 3.56
N ALA A 20 -8.21 -3.15 3.82
CA ALA A 20 -8.79 -2.93 5.16
C ALA A 20 -8.37 -4.03 6.14
N SER A 21 -8.07 -5.24 5.63
CA SER A 21 -7.76 -6.41 6.44
C SER A 21 -6.85 -7.41 5.72
N ALA A 22 -6.38 -8.40 6.48
CA ALA A 22 -5.62 -9.52 5.93
C ALA A 22 -6.42 -10.36 4.92
N LEU A 23 -7.76 -10.38 5.02
CA LEU A 23 -8.59 -11.09 4.06
C LEU A 23 -8.58 -10.39 2.70
N ASP A 24 -8.66 -9.06 2.69
CA ASP A 24 -8.57 -8.26 1.47
C ASP A 24 -7.23 -8.50 0.78
N PHE A 25 -6.13 -8.51 1.55
CA PHE A 25 -4.81 -8.85 1.01
C PHE A 25 -4.78 -10.21 0.32
N ILE A 26 -5.34 -11.24 0.95
CA ILE A 26 -5.39 -12.59 0.38
C ILE A 26 -6.24 -12.62 -0.90
N SER A 27 -7.34 -11.88 -0.92
CA SER A 27 -8.21 -11.76 -2.09
C SER A 27 -7.47 -11.09 -3.26
N GLU A 28 -6.90 -9.91 -3.03
CA GLU A 28 -6.13 -9.17 -4.05
C GLU A 28 -4.96 -9.99 -4.58
N CYS A 29 -4.27 -10.73 -3.71
CA CYS A 29 -3.18 -11.64 -4.10
C CYS A 29 -3.59 -12.77 -5.05
N GLN A 30 -4.88 -13.14 -5.10
CA GLN A 30 -5.37 -14.18 -6.02
C GLN A 30 -5.64 -13.60 -7.41
N ASP A 31 -6.02 -12.33 -7.48
CA ASP A 31 -6.41 -11.65 -8.72
C ASP A 31 -5.22 -10.93 -9.39
N LEU A 32 -4.17 -10.60 -8.63
CA LEU A 32 -3.01 -9.84 -9.10
C LEU A 32 -1.80 -10.73 -9.45
N ILE A 33 -1.03 -10.29 -10.46
CA ILE A 33 0.27 -10.86 -10.79
C ILE A 33 1.33 -10.13 -9.97
N LEU A 34 1.86 -10.80 -8.95
CA LEU A 34 2.82 -10.21 -8.02
C LEU A 34 4.28 -10.43 -8.44
N SER A 35 5.09 -9.39 -8.26
CA SER A 35 6.55 -9.36 -8.34
C SER A 35 7.17 -9.51 -6.94
N ASP A 36 8.45 -9.90 -6.88
CA ASP A 36 9.22 -9.96 -5.63
C ASP A 36 9.51 -8.56 -5.06
N GLU A 37 9.36 -7.52 -5.87
CA GLU A 37 9.55 -6.11 -5.47
C GLU A 37 8.25 -5.43 -5.01
N ASP A 38 7.10 -6.13 -5.09
CA ASP A 38 5.83 -5.63 -4.59
C ASP A 38 5.83 -5.59 -3.07
N TYR A 39 5.26 -4.53 -2.53
CA TYR A 39 5.30 -4.30 -1.09
C TYR A 39 4.01 -3.69 -0.55
N VAL A 40 3.77 -4.00 0.71
CA VAL A 40 2.65 -3.49 1.49
C VAL A 40 3.18 -2.54 2.56
N ILE A 41 2.54 -1.38 2.70
CA ILE A 41 2.82 -0.42 3.77
C ILE A 41 1.66 -0.49 4.77
N ASP A 42 1.97 -0.66 6.05
CA ASP A 42 0.96 -0.60 7.11
C ASP A 42 0.70 0.83 7.62
N SER A 43 -0.33 1.01 8.44
CA SER A 43 -0.70 2.33 9.00
C SER A 43 0.36 2.97 9.91
N MET A 44 1.40 2.22 10.30
CA MET A 44 2.56 2.72 11.03
C MET A 44 3.73 3.07 10.10
N GLY A 45 3.59 2.88 8.79
CA GLY A 45 4.64 3.11 7.80
C GLY A 45 5.65 1.98 7.69
N VAL A 46 5.39 0.80 8.26
CA VAL A 46 6.28 -0.37 8.12
C VAL A 46 6.03 -1.03 6.77
N CYS A 47 7.10 -1.37 6.05
CA CYS A 47 7.02 -2.09 4.79
C CYS A 47 7.12 -3.61 4.98
N TYR A 48 6.35 -4.32 4.18
CA TYR A 48 6.32 -5.78 4.12
C TYR A 48 6.47 -6.21 2.67
N LEU A 49 7.33 -7.20 2.42
CA LEU A 49 7.40 -7.87 1.12
C LEU A 49 6.39 -9.00 1.06
N ILE A 50 5.98 -9.37 -0.15
CA ILE A 50 5.02 -10.44 -0.36
C ILE A 50 5.77 -11.75 -0.62
N GLY A 51 5.85 -12.59 0.41
CA GLY A 51 6.43 -13.92 0.32
C GLY A 51 5.41 -14.98 -0.08
N CYS A 52 5.90 -16.18 -0.34
CA CYS A 52 5.09 -17.38 -0.52
C CYS A 52 5.56 -18.49 0.42
N VAL A 53 4.68 -18.96 1.30
CA VAL A 53 4.95 -20.10 2.19
C VAL A 53 3.87 -21.12 1.95
N SER A 54 4.25 -22.33 1.52
CA SER A 54 3.30 -23.44 1.28
C SER A 54 2.14 -23.06 0.35
N GLN A 55 2.43 -22.34 -0.74
CA GLN A 55 1.45 -21.81 -1.71
C GLN A 55 0.51 -20.71 -1.16
N GLN A 56 0.74 -20.21 0.05
CA GLN A 56 0.00 -19.09 0.62
C GLN A 56 0.85 -17.82 0.57
N ARG A 57 0.25 -16.72 0.13
CA ARG A 57 0.89 -15.40 0.17
C ARG A 57 0.94 -14.90 1.60
N VAL A 58 2.11 -14.45 2.02
CA VAL A 58 2.36 -13.96 3.39
C VAL A 58 3.11 -12.64 3.35
N LEU A 59 2.85 -11.78 4.32
CA LEU A 59 3.57 -10.52 4.48
C LEU A 59 4.81 -10.72 5.34
N VAL A 60 5.98 -10.54 4.75
CA VAL A 60 7.27 -10.65 5.41
C VAL A 60 7.73 -9.26 5.80
N LYS A 61 7.80 -9.01 7.12
CA LYS A 61 8.25 -7.71 7.65
C LYS A 61 9.67 -7.41 7.19
N THR A 62 9.87 -6.19 6.70
CA THR A 62 11.21 -5.68 6.39
C THR A 62 11.69 -4.68 7.45
N GLU A 63 12.97 -4.35 7.40
CA GLU A 63 13.54 -3.23 8.18
C GLU A 63 13.21 -1.87 7.55
N ARG A 64 12.62 -1.86 6.35
CA ARG A 64 12.23 -0.64 5.66
C ARG A 64 10.98 -0.05 6.30
N THR A 65 11.06 1.23 6.61
CA THR A 65 9.93 2.05 7.03
C THR A 65 9.85 3.28 6.14
N VAL A 66 8.63 3.69 5.80
CA VAL A 66 8.35 4.89 5.03
C VAL A 66 7.84 5.98 5.97
N ILE A 67 8.22 7.21 5.67
CA ILE A 67 7.71 8.40 6.35
C ILE A 67 6.48 8.94 5.61
N ILE A 68 5.69 9.78 6.28
CA ILE A 68 4.48 10.38 5.72
C ILE A 68 4.73 11.09 4.38
N ALA A 69 5.88 11.75 4.19
CA ALA A 69 6.21 12.40 2.93
C ALA A 69 6.25 11.42 1.75
N GLN A 70 6.82 10.23 1.95
CA GLN A 70 6.89 9.19 0.92
C GLN A 70 5.51 8.61 0.62
N VAL A 71 4.70 8.38 1.65
CA VAL A 71 3.32 7.89 1.48
C VAL A 71 2.45 8.92 0.73
N LEU A 72 2.62 10.21 1.03
CA LEU A 72 1.96 11.29 0.32
C LEU A 72 2.34 11.32 -1.17
N ASP A 73 3.61 11.10 -1.49
CA ASP A 73 4.07 11.09 -2.88
C ASP A 73 3.49 9.89 -3.65
N LEU A 74 3.39 8.72 -3.00
CA LEU A 74 2.70 7.55 -3.57
C LEU A 74 1.21 7.85 -3.84
N ILE A 75 0.50 8.42 -2.87
CA ILE A 75 -0.92 8.76 -3.03
C ILE A 75 -1.11 9.80 -4.13
N ARG A 76 -0.26 10.82 -4.20
CA ARG A 76 -0.34 11.81 -5.29
C ARG A 76 -0.14 11.17 -6.67
N ALA A 77 0.78 10.22 -6.79
CA ALA A 77 0.99 9.48 -8.04
C ALA A 77 -0.25 8.66 -8.41
N HIS A 78 -0.86 7.97 -7.43
CA HIS A 78 -2.12 7.24 -7.60
C HIS A 78 -3.28 8.11 -8.07
N GLU A 79 -3.51 9.24 -7.40
CA GLU A 79 -4.59 10.17 -7.75
C GLU A 79 -4.37 10.80 -9.14
N PHE A 80 -3.10 11.05 -9.49
CA PHE A 80 -2.72 11.55 -10.80
C PHE A 80 -2.94 10.51 -11.90
N SER A 81 -2.60 9.24 -11.65
CA SER A 81 -2.80 8.15 -12.63
C SER A 81 -4.28 7.88 -12.91
N LYS A 82 -5.15 8.06 -11.91
CA LYS A 82 -6.61 8.02 -12.07
C LYS A 82 -7.19 9.18 -12.88
N ALA A 83 -6.38 10.18 -13.24
CA ALA A 83 -6.79 11.42 -13.91
C ALA A 83 -7.91 12.18 -13.17
N GLU A 84 -8.14 11.87 -11.89
CA GLU A 84 -9.28 12.38 -11.15
C GLU A 84 -9.07 13.83 -10.72
N LEU A 85 -7.85 14.25 -10.31
CA LEU A 85 -7.52 15.66 -10.01
C LEU A 85 -6.01 15.95 -10.04
N CYS A 86 -5.61 17.16 -10.47
CA CYS A 86 -4.29 17.74 -10.17
C CYS A 86 -4.25 18.23 -8.72
N LEU A 87 -4.07 17.31 -7.76
CA LEU A 87 -4.14 17.64 -6.32
C LEU A 87 -2.80 18.19 -5.79
N THR A 88 -2.58 19.49 -5.99
CA THR A 88 -1.47 20.23 -5.35
C THR A 88 -1.63 20.37 -3.81
N LYS A 89 -2.73 19.88 -3.21
CA LYS A 89 -3.08 20.07 -1.78
C LYS A 89 -3.51 18.81 -1.03
N ILE A 90 -2.95 17.63 -1.34
CA ILE A 90 -3.07 16.48 -0.42
C ILE A 90 -2.03 16.65 0.69
N TYR A 91 -2.51 16.77 1.93
CA TYR A 91 -1.71 16.81 3.13
C TYR A 91 -2.38 15.99 4.23
N PHE A 92 -1.62 15.07 4.82
CA PHE A 92 -2.04 14.24 5.95
C PHE A 92 -1.01 14.37 7.07
N LEU A 93 -1.48 14.26 8.31
CA LEU A 93 -0.62 14.33 9.50
C LEU A 93 0.03 13.00 9.82
N THR A 94 -0.62 11.88 9.47
CA THR A 94 -0.15 10.52 9.77
C THR A 94 -0.26 9.60 8.56
N VAL A 95 0.53 8.52 8.56
CA VAL A 95 0.47 7.47 7.53
C VAL A 95 -0.90 6.79 7.55
N ALA A 96 -1.46 6.57 8.74
CA ALA A 96 -2.80 6.03 8.90
C ALA A 96 -3.86 6.89 8.21
N ASP A 97 -3.86 8.22 8.41
CA ASP A 97 -4.81 9.12 7.77
C ASP A 97 -4.66 9.11 6.24
N ALA A 98 -3.42 9.04 5.77
CA ALA A 98 -3.09 8.97 4.36
C ALA A 98 -3.61 7.67 3.71
N ILE A 99 -3.35 6.52 4.32
CA ILE A 99 -3.85 5.23 3.80
C ILE A 99 -5.39 5.21 3.83
N ASN A 100 -6.01 5.75 4.87
CA ASN A 100 -7.47 5.82 4.97
C ASN A 100 -8.13 6.65 3.86
N SER A 101 -7.42 7.60 3.24
CA SER A 101 -8.00 8.40 2.15
C SER A 101 -8.25 7.59 0.89
N LEU A 102 -7.52 6.48 0.68
CA LEU A 102 -7.64 5.59 -0.48
C LEU A 102 -8.88 4.68 -0.42
N ARG A 103 -9.65 4.75 0.67
CA ARG A 103 -10.85 3.93 0.85
C ARG A 103 -11.99 4.28 -0.12
N TYR A 104 -11.94 5.46 -0.75
CA TYR A 104 -13.06 6.05 -1.51
C TYR A 104 -12.72 6.26 -2.97
#